data_AF-A0A948SMA5-F1
#
_entry.id   AF-A0A948SMA5-F1
#
_cell.length_a   1.000
_cell.length_b   1.000
_cell.length_c   1.000
_cell.angle_alpha   90.00
_cell.angle_beta   90.00
_cell.angle_gamma   90.00
#
_symmetry.space_group_name_H-M   'P 1'
#
loop_
_entity.id
_entity.type
_entity.pdbx_description
1 polymer ?
#
loop_
_entity_poly.entity_id
_entity_poly.type
_entity_poly.pdbx_seq_one_letter_code
_entity_poly.pdbx_strand_id
1 'polypeptide(L)' 'MGHARVLITGMNGTVAPALASELRTRGGTVLAWDRRVVPPEDEHAVDRHVRESAPTALVHCGMGDPRWAEHLA' A
#
# COMPACT_ATOMS: atom_id res chain seq x y z
N MET A 1 -0.80 -23.87 -0.41
CA MET A 1 -1.59 -22.61 -0.50
C MET A 1 -0.60 -21.47 -0.45
N GLY A 2 -0.55 -20.61 -1.48
CA GLY A 2 0.40 -19.49 -1.50
C GLY A 2 0.08 -18.47 -0.41
N HIS A 3 1.09 -17.89 0.23
CA HIS A 3 0.87 -16.83 1.21
C HIS A 3 0.38 -15.56 0.50
N ALA A 4 -0.61 -14.87 1.07
CA ALA A 4 -1.14 -13.64 0.49
C ALA A 4 -0.03 -12.58 0.37
N ARG A 5 0.13 -11.97 -0.81
CA ARG A 5 1.11 -10.91 -1.08
C ARG A 5 0.34 -9.62 -1.35
N VAL A 6 0.25 -8.76 -0.33
CA VAL A 6 -0.67 -7.62 -0.32
C VAL A 6 0.12 -6.33 -0.51
N LEU A 7 -0.20 -5.58 -1.56
CA LEU A 7 0.29 -4.23 -1.78
C LEU A 7 -0.54 -3.24 -0.96
N ILE A 8 0.10 -2.39 -0.16
CA ILE A 8 -0.58 -1.45 0.75
C ILE A 8 -0.03 -0.04 0.54
N THR A 9 -0.91 0.92 0.28
CA THR A 9 -0.56 2.35 0.23
C THR A 9 -0.78 3.03 1.59
N GLY A 10 -0.17 4.19 1.81
CA GLY A 10 -0.43 4.98 3.02
C GLY A 10 0.26 4.48 4.29
N MET A 11 1.40 3.81 4.17
CA MET A 11 2.18 3.23 5.29
C MET A 11 2.65 4.25 6.36
N ASN A 12 2.45 5.55 6.16
CA ASN A 12 2.72 6.59 7.15
C ASN A 12 1.48 7.04 7.94
N GLY A 13 0.30 6.49 7.63
CA GLY A 13 -0.94 6.74 8.37
C GLY A 13 -1.11 5.79 9.57
N THR A 14 -2.32 5.71 10.13
CA THR A 14 -2.61 4.85 11.29
C THR A 14 -3.11 3.46 10.89
N VAL A 15 -3.91 3.36 9.82
CA VAL A 15 -4.56 2.12 9.39
C VAL A 15 -3.58 1.17 8.69
N ALA A 16 -2.81 1.67 7.72
CA ALA A 16 -1.93 0.82 6.91
C ALA A 16 -0.86 0.08 7.74
N PRO A 17 -0.18 0.70 8.73
CA PRO A 17 0.76 -0.02 9.60
C PRO A 17 0.09 -1.10 10.45
N ALA A 18 -1.09 -0.82 11.00
CA ALA A 18 -1.85 -1.79 11.81
C ALA A 18 -2.25 -3.00 10.94
N LEU A 19 -2.80 -2.76 9.76
CA LEU A 19 -3.13 -3.81 8.81
C LEU A 19 -1.90 -4.61 8.36
N ALA A 20 -0.79 -3.92 8.08
CA ALA A 20 0.46 -4.57 7.70
C ALA A 20 1.01 -5.48 8.82
N SER A 21 0.86 -5.09 10.08
CA SER A 21 1.20 -5.92 11.23
C SER A 21 0.34 -7.19 11.26
N GLU A 22 -0.98 -7.03 11.19
CA GLU A 22 -1.94 -8.15 11.18
C GLU A 22 -1.76 -9.11 10.01
N LEU A 23 -1.42 -8.61 8.82
CA LEU A 23 -1.14 -9.47 7.67
C LEU A 23 0.12 -10.30 7.88
N ARG A 24 1.17 -9.72 8.48
CA ARG A 24 2.41 -10.44 8.78
C ARG A 24 2.22 -11.48 9.87
N THR A 25 1.46 -11.20 10.93
CA THR A 25 1.16 -12.18 12.00
C THR A 25 0.40 -13.39 11.46
N ARG A 26 -0.39 -13.21 10.40
CA ARG A 26 -1.12 -14.28 9.70
C ARG A 26 -0.29 -14.99 8.62
N GLY A 27 1.02 -14.71 8.52
CA GLY A 27 1.93 -15.32 7.55
C GLY A 27 1.90 -14.69 6.15
N GLY A 28 1.20 -13.58 5.97
CA GLY A 28 1.15 -12.82 4.72
C GLY A 28 2.41 -12.00 4.47
N THR A 29 2.66 -11.71 3.19
CA THR A 29 3.70 -10.80 2.73
C THR A 29 3.09 -9.42 2.48
N VAL A 30 3.69 -8.37 3.05
CA VAL A 30 3.29 -6.99 2.82
C VAL A 30 4.27 -6.31 1.88
N LEU A 31 3.74 -5.74 0.80
CA LEU A 31 4.45 -4.83 -0.09
C LEU A 31 4.00 -3.42 0.25
N ALA A 32 4.91 -2.60 0.76
CA ALA A 32 4.62 -1.19 1.06
C ALA A 32 4.81 -0.35 -0.20
N TRP A 33 3.80 0.41 -0.59
CA TRP A 33 3.95 1.40 -1.67
C TRP A 33 4.79 2.59 -1.19
N ASP A 34 5.88 2.89 -1.89
CA ASP A 34 6.66 4.11 -1.68
C ASP A 34 6.46 5.07 -2.87
N ARG A 35 5.69 6.13 -2.64
CA ARG A 35 5.39 7.16 -3.65
C ARG A 35 6.62 7.90 -4.18
N ARG A 36 7.75 7.85 -3.46
CA ARG A 36 9.02 8.45 -3.88
C ARG A 36 9.76 7.58 -4.89
N VAL A 37 9.48 6.28 -4.89
CA VAL A 37 10.09 5.29 -5.78
C VAL A 37 9.17 4.99 -6.96
N VAL A 38 7.87 4.87 -6.70
CA VAL A 38 6.83 4.67 -7.73
C VAL A 38 5.80 5.78 -7.57
N PRO A 39 5.97 6.92 -8.28
CA PRO A 39 5.01 8.00 -8.27
C PRO A 39 3.66 7.50 -8.79
N PRO A 40 2.54 7.70 -8.08
CA PRO A 40 1.23 7.25 -8.54
C PRO A 40 0.74 7.98 -9.80
N GLU A 41 1.31 9.14 -10.12
CA GLU A 41 1.03 9.90 -11.35
C GLU A 41 1.77 9.36 -12.58
N ASP A 42 2.79 8.50 -12.40
CA ASP A 42 3.49 7.83 -13.49
C ASP A 42 2.86 6.44 -13.75
N GLU A 43 1.90 6.42 -14.66
CA GLU A 43 1.12 5.23 -15.00
C GLU A 43 1.99 4.05 -15.47
N HIS A 44 3.11 4.33 -16.17
CA HIS A 44 4.01 3.30 -16.65
C HIS A 44 4.84 2.70 -15.51
N ALA A 45 5.32 3.52 -14.58
CA ALA A 45 6.00 3.05 -13.38
C ALA A 45 5.07 2.21 -12.49
N VAL A 46 3.81 2.62 -12.37
CA VAL A 46 2.77 1.87 -11.62
C VAL A 46 2.54 0.49 -12.25
N ASP A 47 2.25 0.42 -13.55
CA ASP A 47 1.99 -0.84 -14.26
C ASP A 47 3.17 -1.80 -14.16
N ARG A 48 4.40 -1.31 -14.39
CA ARG A 48 5.62 -2.10 -14.22
C ARG A 48 5.75 -2.64 -12.79
N HIS A 49 5.58 -1.78 -11.78
CA HIS A 49 5.73 -2.20 -10.38
C HIS A 49 4.70 -3.26 -9.99
N VAL A 50 3.43 -3.10 -10.38
CA VAL A 50 2.38 -4.07 -10.08
C VAL A 50 2.65 -5.41 -10.77
N ARG A 51 3.09 -5.41 -12.03
CA ARG A 51 3.43 -6.65 -12.76
C ARG A 51 4.63 -7.38 -12.15
N GLU A 52 5.71 -6.65 -11.85
CA GLU A 52 6.94 -7.23 -11.29
C GLU A 52 6.74 -7.72 -9.86
N SER A 53 5.98 -6.98 -9.05
CA SER A 53 5.74 -7.33 -7.65
C SER A 53 4.65 -8.40 -7.46
N ALA A 54 3.82 -8.61 -8.49
CA ALA A 54 2.77 -9.62 -8.57
C ALA A 54 1.93 -9.75 -7.28
N PRO A 55 1.30 -8.65 -6.79
CA PRO A 55 0.46 -8.71 -5.61
C PRO A 55 -0.82 -9.52 -5.89
N THR A 56 -1.26 -10.28 -4.90
CA THR A 56 -2.54 -10.99 -4.95
C THR A 56 -3.71 -10.13 -4.46
N ALA A 57 -3.41 -8.99 -3.83
CA ALA A 57 -4.38 -8.00 -3.37
C ALA A 57 -3.75 -6.61 -3.27
N LEU A 58 -4.55 -5.56 -3.44
CA LEU A 58 -4.19 -4.16 -3.21
C LEU A 58 -5.13 -3.57 -2.14
N VAL A 59 -4.54 -2.90 -1.14
CA VAL A 59 -5.29 -2.14 -0.13
C VAL A 59 -4.83 -0.68 -0.20
N HIS A 60 -5.77 0.19 -0.58
CA HIS A 60 -5.50 1.61 -0.73
C HIS A 60 -5.90 2.36 0.56
N CYS A 61 -4.92 2.72 1.40
CA CYS A 61 -5.14 3.55 2.59
C CYS A 61 -4.55 4.96 2.44
N GLY A 62 -3.68 5.17 1.45
CA GLY A 62 -3.07 6.47 1.17
C GLY A 62 -4.09 7.42 0.57
N MET A 63 -4.77 8.19 1.41
CA MET A 63 -5.54 9.36 0.98
C MET A 63 -4.56 10.50 0.65
N GLY A 64 -4.99 11.49 -0.13
CA GLY A 64 -4.16 12.58 -0.69
C GLY A 64 -3.42 13.44 0.36
N ASP A 65 -3.53 14.76 0.29
CA ASP A 65 -2.90 15.62 1.30
C ASP A 65 -3.48 15.31 2.70
N PRO A 66 -2.67 15.01 3.73
CA PRO A 66 -3.15 14.78 5.10
C PRO A 66 -4.02 15.93 5.64
N ARG A 67 -3.82 17.17 5.17
CA ARG A 67 -4.64 18.34 5.51
C ARG A 67 -6.11 18.14 5.16
N TRP A 68 -6.42 17.32 4.16
CA TRP A 68 -7.80 17.00 3.83
C TRP A 68 -8.51 16.26 4.97
N ALA A 69 -7.80 15.38 5.69
CA ALA A 69 -8.34 14.70 6.86
C ALA A 69 -8.51 15.65 8.05
N GLU A 70 -7.60 16.62 8.22
CA GLU A 70 -7.73 17.68 9.24
C GLU A 70 -8.96 18.57 9.02
N HIS A 71 -9.38 18.78 7.78
CA HIS A 71 -10.60 19.55 7.45
C HIS A 71 -11.91 18.79 7.74
N LEU A 72 -11.86 17.48 8.00
CA LEU A 72 -13.02 16.64 8.28
C LEU A 72 -13.18 16.27 9.77
N ALA A 73 -12.18 16.59 10.59
CA ALA A 73 -12.18 16.36 12.05
C ALA A 73 -12.80 17.53 12.81
#